data_AF-A0A017TIN9-F1
#
_entry.id   AF-A0A017TIN9-F1
#
_cell.length_a   1.000
_cell.length_b   1.000
_cell.length_c   1.000
_cell.angle_alpha   90.00
_cell.angle_beta   90.00
_cell.angle_gamma   90.00
#
_symmetry.space_group_name_H-M   'P 1'
#
loop_
_entity.id
_entity.type
_entity.pdbx_description
1 polymer ?
#
loop_
_entity_poly.entity_id
_entity_poly.type
_entity_poly.pdbx_seq_one_letter_code
_entity_poly.pdbx_strand_id
1 'polypeptide(L)'
;MQSVDLPAHWDGSCIAPTPIDMPQSFSVEATTVTSCAPLVEAPPHTEVAWRTLAKACSSSLVLEPCGDIGKLCAPPSGKSLEDSQQCIFYRGADLPCPLGYSERHVVYGAVGDITCSPCTCLPPEGSVCEAALQMYTDATCSQGDRNVPASLDMERCWPVNTIPGQVGSVEAVFTVNQPGTCAPQGGQMIGGGVPVQPATFCCM
;
A
#
# COMPACT_ATOMS: atom_id res chain seq x y z
N MET A 1 -6.98 42.35 26.35
CA MET A 1 -7.90 41.30 25.88
C MET A 1 -7.02 40.13 25.52
N GLN A 2 -7.15 39.00 26.22
CA GLN A 2 -6.29 37.85 26.00
C GLN A 2 -7.17 36.70 25.49
N SER A 3 -7.02 36.39 24.20
CA SER A 3 -7.52 35.15 23.60
C SER A 3 -6.40 34.13 23.66
N VAL A 4 -6.76 32.88 23.92
CA VAL A 4 -5.79 31.77 24.01
C VAL A 4 -6.18 30.74 22.98
N ASP A 5 -5.25 30.46 22.07
CA ASP A 5 -5.34 29.40 21.08
C ASP A 5 -4.37 28.29 21.50
N LEU A 6 -4.89 27.08 21.62
CA LEU A 6 -4.06 25.92 21.94
C LEU A 6 -3.24 25.46 20.73
N PRO A 7 -2.14 24.72 20.94
CA PRO A 7 -1.32 24.24 19.84
C PRO A 7 -2.17 23.43 18.85
N ALA A 8 -1.92 23.66 17.55
CA ALA A 8 -2.48 22.82 16.50
C ALA A 8 -2.06 21.37 16.72
N HIS A 9 -2.99 20.43 16.50
CA HIS A 9 -2.77 19.00 16.72
C HIS A 9 -2.35 18.61 18.14
N TRP A 10 -2.74 19.39 19.15
CA TRP A 10 -2.55 19.03 20.55
C TRP A 10 -3.23 17.70 20.87
N ASP A 11 -2.49 16.79 21.50
CA ASP A 11 -2.93 15.44 21.86
C ASP A 11 -3.75 15.37 23.16
N GLY A 12 -4.03 16.53 23.77
CA GLY A 12 -4.73 16.64 25.05
C GLY A 12 -3.83 16.59 26.28
N SER A 13 -2.52 16.39 26.11
CA SER A 13 -1.56 16.37 27.22
C SER A 13 -1.59 17.66 28.05
N CYS A 14 -1.38 17.58 29.35
CA CYS A 14 -1.33 18.77 30.22
C CYS A 14 -0.31 19.79 29.70
N ILE A 15 -0.79 21.00 29.41
CA ILE A 15 0.06 22.15 29.06
C ILE A 15 -0.22 23.32 30.00
N ALA A 16 0.85 23.96 30.45
CA ALA A 16 0.79 25.18 31.23
C ALA A 16 1.16 26.36 30.31
N PRO A 17 0.19 27.05 29.69
CA PRO A 17 0.48 28.34 29.07
C PRO A 17 0.96 29.32 30.15
N THR A 18 1.48 30.48 29.74
CA THR A 18 1.68 31.57 30.71
C THR A 18 0.35 31.81 31.44
N PRO A 19 0.33 31.90 32.78
CA PRO A 19 -0.92 32.03 33.53
C PRO A 19 -1.77 33.15 32.96
N ILE A 20 -3.03 32.83 32.64
CA ILE A 20 -3.97 33.78 32.06
C ILE A 20 -4.93 34.24 33.14
N ASP A 21 -4.90 35.55 33.42
CA ASP A 21 -5.84 36.20 34.31
C ASP A 21 -7.01 36.77 33.50
N MET A 22 -8.23 36.46 33.93
CA MET A 22 -9.51 36.88 33.33
C MET A 22 -9.58 36.64 31.80
N PRO A 23 -9.46 35.39 31.33
CA PRO A 23 -9.62 35.04 29.92
C PRO A 23 -11.01 35.45 29.40
N GLN A 24 -11.06 36.01 28.19
CA GLN A 24 -12.33 36.37 27.53
C GLN A 24 -12.79 35.35 26.49
N SER A 25 -11.86 34.62 25.89
CA SER A 25 -12.14 33.55 24.93
C SER A 25 -11.07 32.47 25.03
N PHE A 26 -11.49 31.23 24.87
CA PHE A 26 -10.63 30.07 24.85
C PHE A 26 -11.04 29.22 23.64
N SER A 27 -10.09 28.95 22.75
CA SER A 27 -10.34 28.20 21.52
C SER A 27 -9.54 26.90 21.54
N VAL A 28 -10.22 25.80 21.19
CA VAL A 28 -9.63 24.47 21.04
C VAL A 28 -10.21 23.88 19.77
N GLU A 29 -9.38 23.24 18.96
CA GLU A 29 -9.85 22.50 17.79
C GLU A 29 -10.76 21.34 18.22
N ALA A 30 -11.76 21.02 17.39
CA ALA A 30 -12.65 19.90 17.65
C ALA A 30 -11.87 18.57 17.65
N THR A 31 -12.44 17.55 18.30
CA THR A 31 -11.92 16.19 18.15
C THR A 31 -12.04 15.76 16.68
N THR A 32 -11.01 15.08 16.18
CA THR A 32 -10.98 14.60 14.80
C THR A 32 -10.87 13.10 14.74
N VAL A 33 -11.59 12.47 13.80
CA VAL A 33 -11.39 11.07 13.45
C VAL A 33 -10.41 11.02 12.29
N THR A 34 -9.26 10.39 12.50
CA THR A 34 -8.27 10.17 11.44
C THR A 34 -8.58 8.92 10.65
N SER A 35 -8.14 8.87 9.40
CA SER A 35 -8.24 7.66 8.57
C SER A 35 -7.57 6.46 9.24
N CYS A 36 -8.18 5.28 9.12
CA CYS A 36 -7.54 4.03 9.53
C CYS A 36 -6.31 3.78 8.65
N ALA A 37 -5.21 3.36 9.28
CA ALA A 37 -4.06 2.85 8.53
C ALA A 37 -4.39 1.46 7.99
N PRO A 38 -4.28 1.21 6.67
CA PRO A 38 -4.51 -0.11 6.12
C PRO A 38 -3.43 -1.07 6.62
N LEU A 39 -3.84 -2.25 7.09
CA LEU A 39 -2.92 -3.34 7.34
C LEU A 39 -2.54 -3.94 5.98
N VAL A 40 -1.31 -3.68 5.54
CA VAL A 40 -0.79 -4.24 4.28
C VAL A 40 0.02 -5.48 4.62
N GLU A 41 -0.54 -6.65 4.33
CA GLU A 41 0.25 -7.87 4.24
C GLU A 41 0.82 -7.99 2.83
N ALA A 42 2.07 -8.47 2.73
CA ALA A 42 2.64 -8.79 1.43
C ALA A 42 1.74 -9.85 0.76
N PRO A 43 1.34 -9.65 -0.51
CA PRO A 43 0.57 -10.67 -1.20
C PRO A 43 1.36 -11.99 -1.17
N PRO A 44 0.70 -13.14 -0.96
CA PRO A 44 1.38 -14.42 -1.06
C PRO A 44 2.05 -14.49 -2.43
N HIS A 45 3.31 -14.95 -2.47
CA HIS A 45 4.03 -15.11 -3.73
C HIS A 45 3.16 -15.90 -4.70
N THR A 46 2.75 -15.26 -5.81
CA THR A 46 2.00 -15.93 -6.85
C THR A 46 2.95 -16.88 -7.57
N GLU A 47 2.90 -18.17 -7.22
CA GLU A 47 3.53 -19.21 -8.03
C GLU A 47 2.80 -19.28 -9.36
N VAL A 48 3.47 -18.80 -10.42
CA VAL A 48 2.98 -18.97 -11.79
C VAL A 48 3.16 -20.44 -12.17
N ALA A 49 2.06 -21.13 -12.42
CA ALA A 49 2.08 -22.48 -12.98
C ALA A 49 2.02 -22.43 -14.51
N TRP A 50 2.98 -23.09 -15.16
CA TRP A 50 2.99 -23.25 -16.62
C TRP A 50 2.44 -24.62 -17.00
N ARG A 51 1.56 -24.65 -18.00
CA ARG A 51 1.02 -25.93 -18.54
C ARG A 51 2.04 -26.68 -19.39
N THR A 52 2.91 -25.96 -20.07
CA THR A 52 3.91 -26.51 -20.99
C THR A 52 5.25 -25.91 -20.67
N LEU A 53 6.26 -26.78 -20.54
CA LEU A 53 7.64 -26.41 -20.28
C LEU A 53 8.48 -26.79 -21.48
N ALA A 54 9.39 -25.92 -21.88
CA ALA A 54 10.37 -26.19 -22.91
C ALA A 54 11.76 -25.92 -22.37
N LYS A 55 12.73 -26.74 -22.78
CA LYS A 55 14.14 -26.57 -22.43
C LYS A 55 14.95 -26.46 -23.71
N ALA A 56 15.62 -25.33 -23.88
CA ALA A 56 16.63 -25.16 -24.91
C ALA A 56 18.02 -25.38 -24.32
N CYS A 57 18.88 -26.07 -25.07
CA CYS A 57 20.30 -26.20 -24.77
C CYS A 57 21.10 -25.39 -25.81
N SER A 58 22.12 -24.67 -25.36
CA SER A 58 23.07 -24.00 -26.23
C SER A 58 24.48 -24.45 -25.88
N SER A 59 25.33 -24.65 -26.89
CA SER A 59 26.76 -24.85 -26.68
C SER A 59 27.44 -23.50 -26.34
N SER A 60 28.39 -23.51 -25.42
CA SER A 60 29.32 -22.40 -25.20
C SER A 60 30.47 -22.38 -26.22
N LEU A 61 30.62 -23.45 -27.01
CA LEU A 61 31.61 -23.54 -28.07
C LEU A 61 31.10 -22.81 -29.32
N VAL A 62 31.99 -22.06 -29.97
CA VAL A 62 31.73 -21.48 -31.29
C VAL A 62 31.54 -22.64 -32.26
N LEU A 63 30.32 -22.80 -32.75
CA LEU A 63 30.02 -23.80 -33.77
C LEU A 63 30.53 -23.28 -35.12
N GLU A 64 31.25 -24.12 -35.85
CA GLU A 64 31.64 -23.84 -37.23
C GLU A 64 30.38 -23.57 -38.08
N PRO A 65 30.41 -22.57 -38.97
CA PRO A 65 29.31 -22.32 -39.89
C PRO A 65 29.10 -23.53 -40.80
N CYS A 66 27.87 -23.71 -41.28
CA CYS A 66 27.58 -24.78 -42.23
C CYS A 66 28.43 -24.63 -43.48
N GLY A 67 28.89 -25.76 -44.03
CA GLY A 67 29.67 -25.78 -45.26
C GLY A 67 28.95 -25.15 -46.46
N ASP A 68 27.62 -25.06 -46.42
CA ASP A 68 26.78 -24.43 -47.44
C ASP A 68 26.27 -23.05 -46.98
N ILE A 69 26.56 -22.01 -47.77
CA ILE A 69 26.02 -20.66 -47.56
C ILE A 69 24.49 -20.70 -47.72
N GLY A 70 23.77 -20.18 -46.71
CA GLY A 70 22.30 -20.12 -46.72
C GLY A 70 21.59 -21.35 -46.12
N LYS A 71 22.33 -22.34 -45.62
CA LYS A 71 21.74 -23.44 -44.83
C LYS A 71 21.93 -23.22 -43.32
N LEU A 72 20.96 -23.71 -42.55
CA LEU A 72 21.02 -23.74 -41.08
C LEU A 72 21.47 -25.11 -40.62
N CYS A 73 22.47 -25.14 -39.72
CA CYS A 73 23.00 -26.38 -39.17
C CYS A 73 22.11 -26.79 -38.02
N ALA A 74 21.44 -27.92 -38.17
CA ALA A 74 20.83 -28.60 -37.05
C ALA A 74 21.81 -29.63 -36.49
N PRO A 75 21.79 -29.90 -35.17
CA PRO A 75 22.44 -31.09 -34.64
C PRO A 75 21.96 -32.34 -35.41
N PRO A 76 22.80 -33.37 -35.59
CA PRO A 76 22.35 -34.61 -36.20
C PRO A 76 21.10 -35.12 -35.48
N SER A 77 20.19 -35.76 -36.21
CA SER A 77 19.06 -36.49 -35.64
C SER A 77 19.58 -37.65 -34.79
N GLY A 78 19.92 -37.33 -33.54
CA GLY A 78 20.32 -38.31 -32.52
C GLY A 78 19.10 -39.03 -31.96
N LYS A 79 19.33 -40.00 -31.07
CA LYS A 79 18.25 -40.51 -30.20
C LYS A 79 17.66 -39.32 -29.45
N SER A 80 16.43 -38.93 -29.81
CA SER A 80 15.60 -38.10 -28.94
C SER A 80 15.64 -38.70 -27.54
N LEU A 81 15.71 -37.87 -26.50
CA LEU A 81 15.36 -38.36 -25.18
C LEU A 81 13.93 -38.93 -25.25
N GLU A 82 13.63 -39.97 -24.49
CA GLU A 82 12.25 -40.47 -24.37
C GLU A 82 11.33 -39.27 -24.10
N ASP A 83 10.23 -39.21 -24.86
CA ASP A 83 9.23 -38.13 -24.82
C ASP A 83 9.72 -36.71 -25.17
N SER A 84 10.81 -36.60 -25.95
CA SER A 84 11.26 -35.31 -26.51
C SER A 84 11.27 -35.30 -28.04
N GLN A 85 10.99 -34.15 -28.64
CA GLN A 85 11.24 -33.89 -30.06
C GLN A 85 12.50 -33.01 -30.21
N GLN A 86 13.29 -33.28 -31.24
CA GLN A 86 14.38 -32.39 -31.61
C GLN A 86 13.81 -31.14 -32.28
N CYS A 87 14.10 -29.97 -31.72
CA CYS A 87 13.64 -28.70 -32.22
C CYS A 87 14.81 -27.71 -32.34
N ILE A 88 14.67 -26.76 -33.25
CA ILE A 88 15.49 -25.54 -33.29
C ILE A 88 14.74 -24.42 -32.58
N PHE A 89 15.43 -23.49 -31.96
CA PHE A 89 14.79 -22.39 -31.25
C PHE A 89 15.40 -21.04 -31.60
N TYR A 90 14.55 -20.02 -31.56
CA TYR A 90 14.94 -18.62 -31.72
C TYR A 90 14.26 -17.78 -30.62
N ARG A 91 14.91 -16.69 -30.20
CA ARG A 91 14.26 -15.69 -29.33
C ARG A 91 13.32 -14.83 -30.18
N GLY A 92 12.12 -14.57 -29.67
CA GLY A 92 11.04 -13.86 -30.38
C GLY A 92 9.89 -14.78 -30.81
N ALA A 93 8.71 -14.19 -31.02
CA ALA A 93 7.48 -14.90 -31.42
C ALA A 93 7.18 -14.87 -32.92
N ASP A 94 7.83 -13.99 -33.70
CA ASP A 94 7.45 -13.69 -35.09
C ASP A 94 8.36 -14.33 -36.15
N LEU A 95 9.20 -15.29 -35.75
CA LEU A 95 10.09 -15.97 -36.68
C LEU A 95 9.38 -17.18 -37.31
N PRO A 96 9.30 -17.26 -38.65
CA PRO A 96 8.74 -18.42 -39.33
C PRO A 96 9.68 -19.62 -39.19
N CYS A 97 9.11 -20.82 -39.09
CA CYS A 97 9.90 -22.02 -39.03
C CYS A 97 10.47 -22.39 -40.41
N PRO A 98 11.71 -22.88 -40.49
CA PRO A 98 12.32 -23.30 -41.75
C PRO A 98 11.72 -24.60 -42.26
N LEU A 99 11.96 -24.87 -43.55
CA LEU A 99 11.53 -26.10 -44.20
C LEU A 99 12.12 -27.33 -43.49
N GLY A 100 11.26 -28.32 -43.20
CA GLY A 100 11.63 -29.51 -42.44
C GLY A 100 11.41 -29.41 -40.93
N TYR A 101 11.01 -28.24 -40.40
CA TYR A 101 10.61 -28.03 -39.01
C TYR A 101 9.24 -27.33 -38.94
N SER A 102 8.18 -27.96 -39.44
CA SER A 102 6.88 -27.29 -39.62
C SER A 102 6.10 -27.06 -38.32
N GLU A 103 6.40 -27.79 -37.26
CA GLU A 103 5.65 -27.71 -36.01
C GLU A 103 6.14 -26.53 -35.16
N ARG A 104 5.30 -25.49 -35.03
CA ARG A 104 5.66 -24.23 -34.37
C ARG A 104 5.07 -24.13 -32.97
N HIS A 105 5.94 -23.96 -31.98
CA HIS A 105 5.58 -23.74 -30.58
C HIS A 105 6.14 -22.41 -30.08
N VAL A 106 5.28 -21.53 -29.53
CA VAL A 106 5.74 -20.29 -28.88
C VAL A 106 5.63 -20.48 -27.37
N VAL A 107 6.75 -20.33 -26.67
CA VAL A 107 6.85 -20.40 -25.21
C VAL A 107 7.39 -19.08 -24.66
N TYR A 108 7.22 -18.86 -23.36
CA TYR A 108 7.58 -17.61 -22.69
C TYR A 108 8.51 -17.89 -21.52
N GLY A 109 9.57 -17.09 -21.40
CA GLY A 109 10.59 -17.27 -20.36
C GLY A 109 10.18 -16.75 -18.99
N ALA A 110 9.23 -15.81 -18.94
CA ALA A 110 8.77 -15.22 -17.70
C ALA A 110 7.33 -14.71 -17.84
N VAL A 111 6.74 -14.35 -16.70
CA VAL A 111 5.53 -13.54 -16.64
C VAL A 111 5.94 -12.11 -16.34
N GLY A 112 5.30 -11.14 -17.00
CA GLY A 112 5.47 -9.73 -16.69
C GLY A 112 5.03 -9.40 -15.26
N ASP A 113 5.22 -8.16 -14.85
CA ASP A 113 4.94 -7.76 -13.47
C ASP A 113 3.49 -8.02 -13.08
N ILE A 114 3.31 -8.72 -11.97
CA ILE A 114 2.03 -8.89 -11.27
C ILE A 114 2.13 -8.04 -10.03
N THR A 115 1.37 -6.96 -9.99
CA THR A 115 1.29 -6.09 -8.82
C THR A 115 -0.16 -5.95 -8.38
N CYS A 116 -0.38 -5.52 -7.15
CA CYS A 116 -1.71 -5.19 -6.65
C CYS A 116 -1.82 -3.67 -6.52
N SER A 117 -3.01 -3.12 -6.80
CA SER A 117 -3.32 -1.74 -6.41
C SER A 117 -3.15 -1.58 -4.90
N PRO A 118 -2.69 -0.41 -4.42
CA PRO A 118 -2.44 -0.19 -3.02
C PRO A 118 -3.73 -0.37 -2.21
N CYS A 119 -3.63 -1.04 -1.06
CA CYS A 119 -4.72 -1.11 -0.11
C CYS A 119 -4.93 0.26 0.54
N THR A 120 -6.17 0.70 0.59
CA THR A 120 -6.61 1.94 1.21
C THR A 120 -7.82 1.67 2.07
N CYS A 121 -8.06 2.56 3.03
CA CYS A 121 -9.23 2.54 3.90
C CYS A 121 -10.11 3.73 3.54
N LEU A 122 -11.40 3.48 3.33
CA LEU A 122 -12.37 4.56 3.24
C LEU A 122 -12.50 5.28 4.60
N PRO A 123 -13.09 6.49 4.63
CA PRO A 123 -13.36 7.18 5.88
C PRO A 123 -14.04 6.25 6.90
N PRO A 124 -13.60 6.23 8.15
CA PRO A 124 -14.17 5.35 9.17
C PRO A 124 -15.62 5.71 9.48
N GLU A 125 -16.43 4.68 9.68
CA GLU A 125 -17.84 4.77 10.05
C GLU A 125 -18.06 4.28 11.48
N GLY A 126 -19.05 4.85 12.16
CA GLY A 126 -19.46 4.43 13.50
C GLY A 126 -18.48 4.82 14.62
N SER A 127 -17.58 5.77 14.38
CA SER A 127 -16.71 6.32 15.42
C SER A 127 -17.50 7.19 16.40
N VAL A 128 -17.25 7.02 17.69
CA VAL A 128 -17.78 7.88 18.76
C VAL A 128 -16.60 8.40 19.59
N CYS A 129 -16.35 9.70 19.49
CA CYS A 129 -15.29 10.38 20.22
C CYS A 129 -15.87 11.54 21.03
N GLU A 130 -15.79 11.44 22.34
CA GLU A 130 -16.16 12.48 23.29
C GLU A 130 -14.94 12.80 24.14
N ALA A 131 -14.64 14.09 24.28
CA ALA A 131 -13.55 14.59 25.10
C ALA A 131 -14.06 15.65 26.07
N ALA A 132 -13.27 15.87 27.11
CA ALA A 132 -13.49 16.87 28.13
C ALA A 132 -12.24 17.75 28.21
N LEU A 133 -12.40 19.04 27.95
CA LEU A 133 -11.36 20.03 28.25
C LEU A 133 -11.43 20.38 29.74
N GLN A 134 -10.33 20.15 30.44
CA GLN A 134 -10.13 20.53 31.82
C GLN A 134 -9.25 21.76 31.92
N MET A 135 -9.68 22.71 32.74
CA MET A 135 -8.95 23.93 33.07
C MET A 135 -8.60 23.90 34.55
N TYR A 136 -7.37 24.30 34.84
CA TYR A 136 -6.76 24.25 36.16
C TYR A 136 -6.20 25.63 36.51
N THR A 137 -6.29 26.02 37.78
CA THR A 137 -5.63 27.23 38.30
C THR A 137 -4.14 27.04 38.55
N ASP A 138 -3.69 25.79 38.79
CA ASP A 138 -2.28 25.45 38.94
C ASP A 138 -1.60 25.18 37.60
N ALA A 139 -0.27 25.03 37.59
CA ALA A 139 0.53 24.77 36.39
C ALA A 139 0.77 23.27 36.12
N THR A 140 0.15 22.37 36.88
CA THR A 140 0.46 20.93 36.89
C THR A 140 -0.75 20.04 36.61
N CYS A 141 -1.87 20.61 36.17
CA CYS A 141 -3.13 19.91 35.94
C CYS A 141 -3.59 19.06 37.13
N SER A 142 -3.46 19.60 38.34
CA SER A 142 -3.68 18.82 39.58
C SER A 142 -4.95 19.22 40.33
N GLN A 143 -5.34 20.50 40.28
CA GLN A 143 -6.53 21.03 40.94
C GLN A 143 -7.54 21.47 39.88
N GLY A 144 -8.34 20.50 39.44
CA GLY A 144 -9.34 20.72 38.40
C GLY A 144 -10.40 21.71 38.85
N ASP A 145 -10.59 22.78 38.09
CA ASP A 145 -11.58 23.82 38.39
C ASP A 145 -12.83 23.69 37.52
N ARG A 146 -12.67 23.35 36.23
CA ARG A 146 -13.77 23.30 35.26
C ARG A 146 -13.55 22.24 34.19
N ASN A 147 -14.67 21.66 33.74
CA ASN A 147 -14.74 20.68 32.66
C ASN A 147 -15.73 21.18 31.58
N VAL A 148 -15.28 21.20 30.33
CA VAL A 148 -16.07 21.56 29.16
C VAL A 148 -16.11 20.39 28.18
N PRO A 149 -17.28 19.79 27.88
CA PRO A 149 -17.38 18.67 26.97
C PRO A 149 -17.24 19.11 25.50
N ALA A 150 -16.62 18.24 24.69
CA ALA A 150 -16.46 18.35 23.26
C ALA A 150 -16.76 16.99 22.60
N SER A 151 -17.41 17.00 21.44
CA SER A 151 -17.67 15.78 20.67
C SER A 151 -17.64 16.07 19.17
N LEU A 152 -17.60 15.01 18.35
CA LEU A 152 -17.55 15.10 16.88
C LEU A 152 -18.73 15.90 16.29
N ASP A 153 -19.90 15.83 16.93
CA ASP A 153 -21.13 16.48 16.45
C ASP A 153 -21.39 17.84 17.13
N MET A 154 -20.46 18.31 17.96
CA MET A 154 -20.68 19.47 18.82
C MET A 154 -19.65 20.57 18.58
N GLU A 155 -19.99 21.50 17.70
CA GLU A 155 -19.35 22.81 17.62
C GLU A 155 -20.16 23.80 18.48
N ARG A 156 -19.69 24.10 19.69
CA ARG A 156 -20.38 25.02 20.62
C ARG A 156 -19.43 26.02 21.25
N CYS A 157 -19.86 27.27 21.25
CA CYS A 157 -19.27 28.32 22.09
C CYS A 157 -19.89 28.25 23.50
N TRP A 158 -19.05 28.11 24.52
CA TRP A 158 -19.50 28.16 25.91
C TRP A 158 -19.44 29.59 26.45
N PRO A 159 -20.40 30.00 27.30
CA PRO A 159 -20.41 31.33 27.90
C PRO A 159 -19.14 31.61 28.72
N VAL A 160 -18.56 32.81 28.62
CA VAL A 160 -17.29 33.19 29.29
C VAL A 160 -17.33 33.01 30.82
N ASN A 161 -18.51 33.11 31.45
CA ASN A 161 -18.68 32.87 32.88
C ASN A 161 -18.48 31.41 33.31
N THR A 162 -18.26 30.48 32.36
CA THR A 162 -17.86 29.10 32.64
C THR A 162 -16.34 28.93 32.72
N ILE A 163 -15.55 29.95 32.37
CA ILE A 163 -14.09 29.92 32.43
C ILE A 163 -13.62 30.40 33.82
N PRO A 164 -12.67 29.72 34.48
CA PRO A 164 -12.06 30.22 35.71
C PRO A 164 -11.48 31.62 35.54
N GLY A 165 -11.51 32.42 36.61
CA GLY A 165 -10.90 33.76 36.62
C GLY A 165 -9.37 33.74 36.44
N GLN A 166 -8.74 32.59 36.64
CA GLN A 166 -7.33 32.34 36.38
C GLN A 166 -7.17 30.93 35.79
N VAL A 167 -6.37 30.79 34.74
CA VAL A 167 -6.03 29.50 34.13
C VAL A 167 -4.50 29.35 34.13
N GLY A 168 -4.01 28.40 34.91
CA GLY A 168 -2.58 28.04 35.01
C GLY A 168 -2.18 26.88 34.10
N SER A 169 -3.11 25.94 33.84
CA SER A 169 -2.90 24.85 32.88
C SER A 169 -4.20 24.31 32.31
N VAL A 170 -4.09 23.59 31.19
CA VAL A 170 -5.21 22.91 30.54
C VAL A 170 -4.81 21.50 30.10
N GLU A 171 -5.80 20.61 30.05
CA GLU A 171 -5.68 19.23 29.62
C GLU A 171 -6.95 18.84 28.88
N ALA A 172 -6.88 17.96 27.89
CA ALA A 172 -8.07 17.36 27.28
C ALA A 172 -8.01 15.85 27.41
N VAL A 173 -9.08 15.26 27.92
CA VAL A 173 -9.16 13.82 28.16
C VAL A 173 -10.36 13.24 27.42
N PHE A 174 -10.16 12.14 26.71
CA PHE A 174 -11.28 11.40 26.13
C PHE A 174 -12.15 10.79 27.23
N THR A 175 -13.43 11.15 27.24
CA THR A 175 -14.46 10.48 28.04
C THR A 175 -15.01 9.26 27.29
N VAL A 176 -15.04 9.31 25.95
CA VAL A 176 -15.34 8.18 25.07
C VAL A 176 -14.34 8.17 23.93
N ASN A 177 -13.64 7.05 23.77
CA ASN A 177 -12.73 6.81 22.66
C ASN A 177 -13.10 5.49 21.97
N GLN A 178 -14.09 5.55 21.08
CA GLN A 178 -14.52 4.41 20.28
C GLN A 178 -14.16 4.66 18.80
N PRO A 179 -13.01 4.15 18.34
CA PRO A 179 -12.64 4.26 16.94
C PRO A 179 -13.65 3.52 16.06
N GLY A 180 -13.93 4.10 14.88
CA GLY A 180 -14.81 3.50 13.89
C GLY A 180 -14.16 2.33 13.14
N THR A 181 -14.91 1.77 12.19
CA THR A 181 -14.39 0.77 11.24
C THR A 181 -14.36 1.36 9.84
N CYS A 182 -13.39 0.97 9.02
CA CYS A 182 -13.28 1.42 7.63
C CYS A 182 -13.52 0.27 6.66
N ALA A 183 -14.25 0.52 5.58
CA ALA A 183 -14.32 -0.41 4.48
C ALA A 183 -12.98 -0.42 3.69
N PRO A 184 -12.41 -1.60 3.40
CA PRO A 184 -11.18 -1.70 2.62
C PRO A 184 -11.44 -1.43 1.13
N GLN A 185 -10.46 -0.85 0.44
CA GLN A 185 -10.44 -0.65 -1.01
C GLN A 185 -9.04 -0.97 -1.55
N GLY A 186 -8.96 -1.46 -2.78
CA GLY A 186 -7.69 -1.80 -3.43
C GLY A 186 -7.51 -3.32 -3.61
N GLY A 187 -6.27 -3.75 -3.77
CA GLY A 187 -5.92 -5.17 -3.95
C GLY A 187 -6.28 -5.74 -5.33
N GLN A 188 -6.71 -4.91 -6.28
CA GLN A 188 -6.94 -5.37 -7.65
C GLN A 188 -5.62 -5.67 -8.33
N MET A 189 -5.55 -6.80 -9.04
CA MET A 189 -4.37 -7.17 -9.83
C MET A 189 -4.16 -6.16 -10.98
N ILE A 190 -2.94 -5.68 -11.09
CA ILE A 190 -2.44 -4.81 -12.16
C ILE A 190 -1.38 -5.59 -12.95
N GLY A 191 -1.35 -5.39 -14.27
CA GLY A 191 -0.38 -6.04 -15.16
C GLY A 191 -0.79 -7.42 -15.66
N GLY A 192 -1.77 -8.06 -15.02
CA GLY A 192 -2.49 -9.25 -15.54
C GLY A 192 -1.63 -10.50 -15.76
N GLY A 193 -0.35 -10.47 -15.40
CA GLY A 193 0.56 -11.58 -15.60
C GLY A 193 0.76 -11.96 -17.07
N VAL A 194 0.84 -10.98 -17.96
CA VAL A 194 1.05 -11.24 -19.40
C VAL A 194 2.40 -11.95 -19.60
N PRO A 195 2.45 -13.08 -20.35
CA PRO A 195 3.70 -13.76 -20.65
C PRO A 195 4.67 -12.85 -21.42
N VAL A 196 5.95 -12.86 -21.03
CA VAL A 196 7.02 -12.07 -21.63
C VAL A 196 8.19 -12.95 -22.04
N GLN A 197 9.15 -12.37 -22.79
CA GLN A 197 10.32 -13.08 -23.32
C GLN A 197 9.92 -14.29 -24.19
N PRO A 198 9.20 -14.05 -25.30
CA PRO A 198 8.80 -15.14 -26.18
C PRO A 198 10.02 -15.83 -26.80
N ALA A 199 9.92 -17.12 -26.99
CA ALA A 199 10.82 -17.94 -27.79
C ALA A 199 10.00 -18.87 -28.69
N THR A 200 10.40 -18.97 -29.95
CA THR A 200 9.78 -19.86 -30.92
C THR A 200 10.64 -21.12 -31.04
N PHE A 201 10.02 -22.27 -30.83
CA PHE A 201 10.57 -23.60 -31.09
C PHE A 201 9.92 -24.14 -32.36
N CYS A 202 10.76 -24.63 -33.27
CA CYS A 202 10.35 -25.27 -34.50
C CYS A 202 10.80 -26.72 -34.47
N CYS A 203 9.85 -27.65 -34.51
CA CYS A 203 10.06 -29.09 -34.43
C CYS A 203 9.65 -29.75 -35.76
N MET A 204 10.17 -30.95 -36.03
CA MET A 204 9.92 -31.69 -37.28
C MET A 204 8.49 -32.21 -37.38
#